data_AF-X1GNA6-F1
#
_entry.id   AF-X1GNA6-F1
#
_cell.length_a   1.000
_cell.length_b   1.000
_cell.length_c   1.000
_cell.angle_alpha   90.00
_cell.angle_beta   90.00
_cell.angle_gamma   90.00
#
_symmetry.space_group_name_H-M   'P 1'
#
loop_
_entity.id
_entity.type
_entity.pdbx_description
1 polymer ?
#
loop_
_entity_poly.entity_id
_entity_poly.type
_entity_poly.pdbx_seq_one_letter_code
_entity_poly.pdbx_strand_id
1 'polypeptide(L)'
;MSNNIGATTRIQYTPSTKFYLEDLKNGIQWVTNLPFPVQVVEKTEIIDHLNRTKLVTVYKYHHGYYNGREREFRGFGRVDQYDTENFDIFVNSSLHNGKALFNNKQKGFHVPPVLVKTWFHTGVYYDENNPFADSQFYDQTDMMRSYRKEFFNGDEYAFKLDDNSVESGETPHEAYRILRGAIIRKEVYGLDNSVKQNNPYIVSENQYRVSLLQDKKSNINGVYIRNLCESLTYHYERNPNDPRIIHQINLGFDNYGNITDTISIAYPRRPFYASYNEQKMVKVTYTWSKFINEDIFDADLENFYHIGIPCETKTFEILG
;
A
#
# COMPACT_ATOMS: atom_id res chain seq x y z
N MET A 1 -14.17 -15.95 -16.41
CA MET A 1 -13.79 -15.31 -17.69
C MET A 1 -12.90 -16.26 -18.47
N SER A 2 -13.17 -16.46 -19.76
CA SER A 2 -12.33 -17.26 -20.67
C SER A 2 -12.00 -16.38 -21.88
N ASN A 3 -10.74 -16.35 -22.30
CA ASN A 3 -10.34 -15.64 -23.53
C ASN A 3 -10.46 -16.51 -24.79
N ASN A 4 -10.85 -17.79 -24.64
CA ASN A 4 -10.96 -18.79 -25.70
C ASN A 4 -9.67 -19.04 -26.51
N ILE A 5 -8.52 -18.57 -26.03
CA ILE A 5 -7.19 -18.78 -26.63
C ILE A 5 -6.21 -19.45 -25.64
N GLY A 6 -6.74 -20.11 -24.60
CA GLY A 6 -5.94 -20.92 -23.68
C GLY A 6 -5.85 -20.41 -22.25
N ALA A 7 -6.45 -19.27 -21.88
CA ALA A 7 -6.48 -18.79 -20.50
C ALA A 7 -7.91 -18.69 -19.93
N THR A 8 -8.06 -19.08 -18.67
CA THR A 8 -9.31 -18.94 -17.91
C THR A 8 -9.03 -18.32 -16.55
N THR A 9 -9.72 -17.22 -16.25
CA THR A 9 -9.69 -16.57 -14.93
C THR A 9 -11.00 -16.83 -14.20
N ARG A 10 -10.93 -17.35 -12.99
CA ARG A 10 -12.07 -17.53 -12.09
C ARG A 10 -11.92 -16.62 -10.90
N ILE A 11 -13.05 -16.11 -10.43
CA ILE A 11 -13.11 -15.20 -9.29
C ILE A 11 -14.17 -15.75 -8.35
N GLN A 12 -13.78 -15.94 -7.10
CA GLN A 12 -14.67 -16.29 -6.00
C GLN A 12 -14.84 -15.07 -5.11
N TYR A 13 -16.08 -14.81 -4.73
CA TYR A 13 -16.47 -13.71 -3.86
C TYR A 13 -16.94 -14.24 -2.51
N THR A 14 -16.77 -13.43 -1.48
CA THR A 14 -17.31 -13.67 -0.13
C THR A 14 -17.74 -12.35 0.50
N PRO A 15 -18.70 -12.33 1.44
CA PRO A 15 -18.97 -11.14 2.22
C PRO A 15 -17.80 -10.79 3.16
N SER A 16 -17.55 -9.50 3.36
CA SER A 16 -16.52 -8.95 4.27
C SER A 16 -16.70 -9.37 5.73
N THR A 17 -17.94 -9.68 6.14
CA THR A 17 -18.27 -10.18 7.48
C THR A 17 -17.54 -11.48 7.81
N LYS A 18 -17.21 -12.30 6.81
CA LYS A 18 -16.40 -13.51 7.00
C LYS A 18 -15.06 -13.18 7.65
N PHE A 19 -14.36 -12.18 7.13
CA PHE A 19 -13.03 -11.79 7.61
C PHE A 19 -13.10 -11.06 8.95
N TYR A 20 -14.12 -10.22 9.15
CA TYR A 20 -14.37 -9.59 10.44
C TYR A 20 -14.55 -10.64 11.56
N LEU A 21 -15.36 -11.68 11.32
CA LEU A 21 -15.58 -12.75 12.29
C LEU A 21 -14.33 -13.62 12.50
N GLU A 22 -13.52 -13.84 11.45
CA GLU A 22 -12.25 -14.56 11.54
C GLU A 22 -11.25 -13.80 12.43
N ASP A 23 -11.10 -12.50 12.23
CA ASP A 23 -10.23 -11.65 13.04
C ASP A 23 -10.71 -11.58 14.49
N LEU A 24 -12.01 -11.40 14.72
CA LEU A 24 -12.59 -11.38 16.06
C LEU A 24 -12.31 -12.69 16.82
N LYS A 25 -12.42 -13.84 16.13
CA LYS A 25 -12.07 -15.15 16.70
C LYS A 25 -10.57 -15.27 17.03
N ASN A 26 -9.72 -14.62 16.25
CA ASN A 26 -8.27 -14.58 16.47
C ASN A 26 -7.84 -13.49 17.46
N GLY A 27 -8.78 -12.78 18.10
CA GLY A 27 -8.49 -11.70 19.05
C GLY A 27 -8.02 -10.40 18.41
N ILE A 28 -8.18 -10.25 17.09
CA ILE A 28 -7.85 -9.03 16.35
C ILE A 28 -9.13 -8.20 16.23
N GLN A 29 -9.21 -7.10 16.96
CA GLN A 29 -10.32 -6.16 16.83
C GLN A 29 -10.05 -5.20 15.67
N TRP A 30 -11.03 -5.03 14.79
CA TRP A 30 -10.91 -4.02 13.74
C TRP A 30 -10.91 -2.62 14.33
N VAL A 31 -10.05 -1.73 13.81
CA VAL A 31 -10.04 -0.31 14.18
C VAL A 31 -11.40 0.34 13.94
N THR A 32 -12.00 0.03 12.80
CA THR A 32 -13.36 0.47 12.46
C THR A 32 -14.17 -0.71 11.95
N ASN A 33 -15.48 -0.64 12.12
CA ASN A 33 -16.39 -1.68 11.65
C ASN A 33 -17.22 -1.19 10.45
N LEU A 34 -17.71 -2.14 9.65
CA LEU A 34 -18.63 -1.85 8.55
C LEU A 34 -20.08 -2.03 9.00
N PRO A 35 -20.98 -1.07 8.73
CA PRO A 35 -22.39 -1.19 9.09
C PRO A 35 -23.18 -2.15 8.18
N PHE A 36 -22.58 -2.58 7.07
CA PHE A 36 -23.18 -3.54 6.14
C PHE A 36 -22.11 -4.46 5.52
N PRO A 37 -22.49 -5.68 5.07
CA PRO A 37 -21.57 -6.56 4.36
C PRO A 37 -21.17 -5.99 3.00
N VAL A 38 -19.88 -6.06 2.67
CA VAL A 38 -19.34 -5.72 1.34
C VAL A 38 -18.92 -7.02 0.66
N GLN A 39 -19.38 -7.28 -0.57
CA GLN A 39 -18.91 -8.42 -1.35
C GLN A 39 -17.50 -8.14 -1.87
N VAL A 40 -16.54 -8.99 -1.50
CA VAL A 40 -15.13 -8.83 -1.84
C VAL A 40 -14.62 -10.05 -2.59
N VAL A 41 -13.57 -9.86 -3.41
CA VAL A 41 -12.89 -10.98 -4.07
C VAL A 41 -12.08 -11.74 -3.03
N GLU A 42 -12.46 -12.97 -2.74
CA GLU A 42 -11.72 -13.85 -1.84
C GLU A 42 -10.55 -14.52 -2.57
N LYS A 43 -10.78 -14.95 -3.81
CA LYS A 43 -9.83 -15.79 -4.52
C LYS A 43 -9.92 -15.56 -6.02
N THR A 44 -8.77 -15.46 -6.67
CA THR A 44 -8.64 -15.54 -8.12
C THR A 44 -7.86 -16.79 -8.50
N GLU A 45 -8.30 -17.46 -9.56
CA GLU A 45 -7.58 -18.59 -10.14
C GLU A 45 -7.36 -18.31 -11.62
N ILE A 46 -6.10 -18.23 -12.04
CA ILE A 46 -5.71 -18.10 -13.44
C ILE A 46 -5.21 -19.45 -13.90
N ILE A 47 -5.87 -20.02 -14.90
CA ILE A 47 -5.58 -21.34 -15.45
C ILE A 47 -5.07 -21.15 -16.88
N ASP A 48 -3.85 -21.61 -17.13
CA ASP A 48 -3.27 -21.73 -18.46
C ASP A 48 -3.49 -23.18 -18.94
N HIS A 49 -4.35 -23.34 -19.94
CA HIS A 49 -4.71 -24.65 -20.49
C HIS A 49 -3.62 -25.22 -21.42
N LEU A 50 -2.75 -24.37 -21.98
CA LEU A 50 -1.65 -24.79 -22.85
C LEU A 50 -0.52 -25.39 -22.02
N ASN A 51 -0.07 -24.64 -21.01
CA ASN A 51 1.02 -25.06 -20.12
C ASN A 51 0.55 -25.91 -18.94
N ARG A 52 -0.77 -26.04 -18.75
CA ARG A 52 -1.37 -26.80 -17.64
C ARG A 52 -0.93 -26.31 -16.27
N THR A 53 -0.74 -25.00 -16.15
CA THR A 53 -0.38 -24.33 -14.90
C THR A 53 -1.56 -23.59 -14.32
N LYS A 54 -1.51 -23.34 -13.02
CA LYS A 54 -2.53 -22.61 -12.28
C LYS A 54 -1.87 -21.69 -11.27
N LEU A 55 -2.19 -20.41 -11.34
CA LEU A 55 -1.85 -19.43 -10.31
C LEU A 55 -3.09 -19.17 -9.47
N VAL A 56 -2.92 -19.24 -8.15
CA VAL A 56 -3.98 -18.95 -7.19
C VAL A 56 -3.56 -17.78 -6.32
N THR A 57 -4.41 -16.76 -6.27
CA THR A 57 -4.26 -15.66 -5.32
C THR A 57 -5.46 -15.66 -4.39
N VAL A 58 -5.22 -15.56 -3.08
CA VAL A 58 -6.25 -15.46 -2.04
C VAL A 58 -6.07 -14.13 -1.31
N TYR A 59 -7.18 -13.45 -1.00
CA TYR A 59 -7.20 -12.18 -0.30
C TYR A 59 -7.93 -12.31 1.03
N LYS A 60 -7.38 -11.71 2.08
CA LYS A 60 -8.08 -11.43 3.33
C LYS A 60 -8.10 -9.93 3.58
N TYR A 61 -9.21 -9.44 4.11
CA TYR A 61 -9.47 -8.01 4.27
C TYR A 61 -9.71 -7.68 5.74
N HIS A 62 -9.15 -6.56 6.19
CA HIS A 62 -9.15 -6.17 7.60
C HIS A 62 -9.45 -4.67 7.73
N HIS A 63 -9.98 -4.26 8.89
CA HIS A 63 -10.23 -2.85 9.22
C HIS A 63 -11.05 -2.08 8.17
N GLY A 64 -12.21 -2.63 7.77
CA GLY A 64 -13.11 -1.94 6.85
C GLY A 64 -13.68 -0.66 7.46
N TYR A 65 -13.67 0.43 6.68
CA TYR A 65 -14.20 1.73 7.12
C TYR A 65 -15.31 2.23 6.20
N TYR A 66 -16.41 2.64 6.82
CA TYR A 66 -17.51 3.36 6.17
C TYR A 66 -17.71 4.68 6.87
N ASN A 67 -17.64 5.78 6.12
CA ASN A 67 -17.89 7.10 6.64
C ASN A 67 -19.40 7.38 6.62
N GLY A 68 -20.02 7.47 7.80
CA GLY A 68 -21.46 7.70 7.93
C GLY A 68 -21.93 9.10 7.50
N ARG A 69 -21.08 10.12 7.67
CA ARG A 69 -21.37 11.53 7.30
C ARG A 69 -21.50 11.69 5.79
N GLU A 70 -20.53 11.14 5.05
CA GLU A 70 -20.52 11.20 3.58
C GLU A 70 -21.23 10.02 2.90
N ARG A 71 -21.67 9.03 3.69
CA ARG A 71 -22.28 7.79 3.22
C ARG A 71 -21.41 7.05 2.19
N GLU A 72 -20.13 6.95 2.49
CA GLU A 72 -19.12 6.44 1.56
C GLU A 72 -18.33 5.28 2.19
N PHE A 73 -18.24 4.16 1.48
CA PHE A 73 -17.27 3.10 1.81
C PHE A 73 -15.87 3.55 1.41
N ARG A 74 -14.96 3.61 2.38
CA ARG A 74 -13.61 4.15 2.20
C ARG A 74 -12.56 3.10 1.85
N GLY A 75 -12.89 1.82 2.02
CA GLY A 75 -11.98 0.70 1.79
C GLY A 75 -11.65 -0.06 3.06
N PHE A 76 -10.60 -0.88 2.95
CA PHE A 76 -10.05 -1.70 4.03
C PHE A 76 -8.68 -1.16 4.43
N GLY A 77 -8.43 -1.11 5.72
CA GLY A 77 -7.17 -0.63 6.28
C GLY A 77 -6.00 -1.60 6.12
N ARG A 78 -6.27 -2.90 5.93
CA ARG A 78 -5.23 -3.88 5.55
C ARG A 78 -5.80 -4.94 4.61
N VAL A 79 -5.00 -5.35 3.63
CA VAL A 79 -5.27 -6.50 2.76
C VAL A 79 -4.07 -7.44 2.79
N ASP A 80 -4.33 -8.70 3.10
CA ASP A 80 -3.35 -9.78 3.07
C ASP A 80 -3.57 -10.58 1.77
N GLN A 81 -2.58 -10.58 0.89
CA GLN A 81 -2.59 -11.33 -0.37
C GLN A 81 -1.66 -12.53 -0.24
N TYR A 82 -2.19 -13.72 -0.56
CA TYR A 82 -1.45 -14.96 -0.61
C TYR A 82 -1.36 -15.42 -2.06
N ASP A 83 -0.17 -15.33 -2.64
CA ASP A 83 0.11 -15.84 -3.99
C ASP A 83 0.73 -17.21 -3.88
N THR A 84 0.12 -18.20 -4.53
CA THR A 84 0.63 -19.56 -4.55
C THR A 84 0.58 -20.14 -5.96
N GLU A 85 1.73 -20.62 -6.42
CA GLU A 85 1.84 -21.54 -7.55
C GLU A 85 1.59 -22.96 -7.02
N ASN A 86 0.35 -23.23 -6.64
CA ASN A 86 0.06 -24.50 -6.00
C ASN A 86 -0.22 -25.60 -7.03
N PHE A 87 0.77 -26.45 -7.26
CA PHE A 87 0.63 -27.68 -8.04
C PHE A 87 -0.08 -28.81 -7.26
N ASP A 88 -0.23 -28.71 -5.92
CA ASP A 88 -0.90 -29.73 -5.09
C ASP A 88 -2.39 -29.44 -4.81
N ILE A 89 -2.87 -28.20 -5.01
CA ILE A 89 -4.32 -27.86 -4.99
C ILE A 89 -5.10 -28.57 -6.12
N PHE A 90 -4.41 -29.30 -7.01
CA PHE A 90 -5.05 -30.19 -7.98
C PHE A 90 -5.70 -31.44 -7.37
N VAL A 91 -5.43 -31.79 -6.10
CA VAL A 91 -5.97 -33.02 -5.46
C VAL A 91 -7.20 -32.76 -4.59
N ASN A 92 -7.33 -31.58 -3.96
CA ASN A 92 -8.56 -31.21 -3.24
C ASN A 92 -9.56 -30.53 -4.17
N SER A 93 -10.86 -30.69 -3.91
CA SER A 93 -11.96 -30.09 -4.66
C SER A 93 -11.68 -28.61 -4.92
N SER A 94 -11.21 -28.30 -6.12
CA SER A 94 -11.12 -26.93 -6.62
C SER A 94 -12.56 -26.38 -6.74
N LEU A 95 -12.74 -25.17 -7.28
CA LEU A 95 -14.06 -24.70 -7.75
C LEU A 95 -14.65 -25.56 -8.90
N HIS A 96 -14.21 -26.81 -9.03
CA HIS A 96 -14.62 -27.80 -10.00
C HIS A 96 -14.79 -29.18 -9.37
N ASN A 97 -15.95 -29.77 -9.66
CA ASN A 97 -16.25 -31.19 -9.58
C ASN A 97 -15.73 -31.98 -10.81
N GLY A 98 -14.66 -31.51 -11.47
CA GLY A 98 -14.21 -32.00 -12.78
C GLY A 98 -12.87 -32.73 -12.72
N LYS A 99 -12.83 -33.96 -13.25
CA LYS A 99 -11.70 -34.92 -13.32
C LYS A 99 -10.48 -34.47 -14.17
N ALA A 100 -10.10 -33.20 -14.17
CA ALA A 100 -8.86 -32.79 -14.83
C ALA A 100 -7.68 -32.98 -13.86
N LEU A 101 -7.06 -34.16 -13.92
CA LEU A 101 -5.84 -34.50 -13.18
C LEU A 101 -4.64 -33.84 -13.87
N PHE A 102 -4.28 -32.64 -13.43
CA PHE A 102 -3.05 -32.00 -13.87
C PHE A 102 -1.91 -32.51 -12.99
N ASN A 103 -1.15 -33.47 -13.52
CA ASN A 103 -0.22 -34.27 -12.75
C ASN A 103 1.22 -33.74 -12.94
N ASN A 104 1.57 -32.66 -12.24
CA ASN A 104 2.99 -32.31 -12.04
C ASN A 104 3.30 -32.32 -10.54
N LYS A 105 3.64 -33.52 -10.03
CA LYS A 105 3.90 -33.82 -8.60
C LYS A 105 5.36 -33.61 -8.19
N GLN A 106 6.16 -32.94 -9.01
CA GLN A 106 7.59 -32.79 -8.76
C GLN A 106 7.82 -31.67 -7.75
N LYS A 107 7.95 -32.06 -6.46
CA LYS A 107 8.24 -31.17 -5.31
C LYS A 107 9.35 -30.14 -5.57
N GLY A 108 10.30 -30.43 -6.47
CA GLY A 108 11.40 -29.52 -6.83
C GLY A 108 10.99 -28.23 -7.57
N PHE A 109 9.77 -28.15 -8.10
CA PHE A 109 9.24 -26.95 -8.78
C PHE A 109 8.19 -26.20 -7.93
N HIS A 110 8.01 -26.58 -6.66
CA HIS A 110 7.05 -25.90 -5.79
C HIS A 110 7.69 -24.64 -5.20
N VAL A 111 7.15 -23.48 -5.55
CA VAL A 111 7.47 -22.22 -4.88
C VAL A 111 6.57 -22.10 -3.64
N PRO A 112 7.14 -21.87 -2.44
CA PRO A 112 6.33 -21.64 -1.26
C PRO A 112 5.43 -20.39 -1.44
N PRO A 113 4.22 -20.36 -0.87
CA PRO A 113 3.33 -19.21 -1.02
C PRO A 113 4.00 -17.90 -0.57
N VAL A 114 3.76 -16.83 -1.30
CA VAL A 114 4.17 -15.47 -0.92
C VAL A 114 2.99 -14.81 -0.21
N LEU A 115 3.24 -14.26 0.98
CA LEU A 115 2.28 -13.42 1.69
C LEU A 115 2.71 -11.95 1.58
N VAL A 116 1.83 -11.13 1.03
CA VAL A 116 1.99 -9.68 0.97
C VAL A 116 0.93 -9.05 1.87
N LYS A 117 1.35 -8.38 2.93
CA LYS A 117 0.46 -7.57 3.77
C LYS A 117 0.59 -6.12 3.35
N THR A 118 -0.52 -5.46 3.03
CA THR A 118 -0.52 -4.04 2.66
C THR A 118 -1.51 -3.28 3.53
N TRP A 119 -1.03 -2.25 4.23
CA TRP A 119 -1.84 -1.34 5.03
C TRP A 119 -2.13 -0.07 4.25
N PHE A 120 -3.36 0.40 4.32
CA PHE A 120 -3.86 1.55 3.61
C PHE A 120 -4.45 2.58 4.57
N HIS A 121 -4.32 3.84 4.21
CA HIS A 121 -5.13 4.89 4.79
C HIS A 121 -6.60 4.67 4.42
N THR A 122 -7.49 4.73 5.40
CA THR A 122 -8.95 4.73 5.19
C THR A 122 -9.53 6.15 5.14
N GLY A 123 -8.71 7.18 5.41
CA GLY A 123 -9.16 8.56 5.51
C GLY A 123 -10.13 8.75 6.69
N VAL A 124 -9.92 8.01 7.78
CA VAL A 124 -10.67 8.17 9.03
C VAL A 124 -10.41 9.55 9.60
N TYR A 125 -11.49 10.20 10.03
CA TYR A 125 -11.44 11.49 10.68
C TYR A 125 -12.49 11.51 11.79
N TYR A 126 -12.10 12.06 12.93
CA TYR A 126 -12.99 12.28 14.05
C TYR A 126 -13.31 13.77 14.13
N ASP A 127 -14.61 14.08 14.13
CA ASP A 127 -15.13 15.44 14.32
C ASP A 127 -15.52 15.60 15.79
N GLU A 128 -14.66 16.27 16.56
CA GLU A 128 -14.86 16.51 18.00
C GLU A 128 -16.18 17.23 18.31
N ASN A 129 -16.71 17.98 17.33
CA ASN A 129 -17.94 18.76 17.47
C ASN A 129 -19.18 18.02 17.00
N ASN A 130 -19.07 16.75 16.57
CA ASN A 130 -20.22 15.96 16.13
C ASN A 130 -20.89 15.25 17.32
N PRO A 131 -22.08 15.70 17.78
CA PRO A 131 -22.77 15.12 18.93
C PRO A 131 -23.33 13.72 18.66
N PHE A 132 -23.28 13.23 17.42
CA PHE A 132 -23.68 11.88 17.02
C PHE A 132 -22.49 10.96 16.79
N ALA A 133 -21.26 11.40 17.09
CA ALA A 133 -20.12 10.51 17.01
C ALA A 133 -20.23 9.45 18.11
N ASP A 134 -20.36 8.19 17.67
CA ASP A 134 -20.47 7.04 18.55
C ASP A 134 -19.24 6.96 19.48
N SER A 135 -19.44 6.47 20.70
CA SER A 135 -18.50 6.50 21.83
C SER A 135 -17.14 5.79 21.63
N GLN A 136 -16.89 5.21 20.46
CA GLN A 136 -15.60 4.65 20.03
C GLN A 136 -14.94 5.61 19.05
N PHE A 137 -14.29 6.62 19.62
CA PHE A 137 -13.56 7.64 18.88
C PHE A 137 -12.27 7.04 18.30
N TYR A 138 -12.22 6.89 16.98
CA TYR A 138 -11.01 6.53 16.26
C TYR A 138 -10.68 7.66 15.29
N ASP A 139 -9.57 8.34 15.53
CA ASP A 139 -8.98 9.28 14.59
C ASP A 139 -7.83 8.62 13.80
N GLN A 140 -7.16 9.42 12.96
CA GLN A 140 -6.00 8.97 12.20
C GLN A 140 -4.85 8.49 13.10
N THR A 141 -4.70 9.07 14.30
CA THR A 141 -3.67 8.73 15.29
C THR A 141 -3.93 7.35 15.90
N ASP A 142 -5.16 7.07 16.32
CA ASP A 142 -5.57 5.79 16.90
C ASP A 142 -5.54 4.66 15.87
N MET A 143 -5.90 4.96 14.62
CA MET A 143 -5.73 4.04 13.49
C MET A 143 -4.26 3.68 13.30
N MET A 144 -3.38 4.68 13.20
CA MET A 144 -1.94 4.45 13.01
C MET A 144 -1.32 3.68 14.19
N ARG A 145 -1.72 4.03 15.43
CA ARG A 145 -1.29 3.31 16.63
C ARG A 145 -1.71 1.84 16.60
N SER A 146 -2.91 1.55 16.10
CA SER A 146 -3.41 0.18 15.96
C SER A 146 -2.65 -0.59 14.89
N TYR A 147 -2.44 0.01 13.71
CA TYR A 147 -1.69 -0.63 12.62
C TYR A 147 -0.23 -0.90 13.00
N ARG A 148 0.44 0.04 13.68
CA ARG A 148 1.82 -0.13 14.15
C ARG A 148 2.01 -1.34 15.08
N LYS A 149 0.95 -1.82 15.75
CA LYS A 149 1.02 -3.07 16.56
C LYS A 149 1.07 -4.33 15.70
N GLU A 150 0.61 -4.25 14.46
CA GLU A 150 0.56 -5.37 13.52
C GLU A 150 1.78 -5.44 12.60
N PHE A 151 2.52 -4.34 12.50
CA PHE A 151 3.72 -4.25 11.67
C PHE A 151 4.80 -5.21 12.18
N PHE A 152 5.64 -5.66 11.25
CA PHE A 152 6.87 -6.34 11.57
C PHE A 152 7.73 -5.51 12.53
N ASN A 153 8.07 -6.11 13.67
CA ASN A 153 8.83 -5.47 14.75
C ASN A 153 10.11 -6.26 15.12
N GLY A 154 10.55 -7.19 14.26
CA GLY A 154 11.73 -8.01 14.52
C GLY A 154 13.07 -7.29 14.32
N ASP A 155 13.05 -6.06 13.80
CA ASP A 155 14.23 -5.20 13.68
C ASP A 155 14.21 -4.08 14.73
N GLU A 156 15.04 -4.23 15.77
CA GLU A 156 15.14 -3.28 16.89
C GLU A 156 15.68 -1.90 16.50
N TYR A 157 16.40 -1.81 15.36
CA TYR A 157 17.02 -0.57 14.89
C TYR A 157 16.28 0.05 13.71
N ALA A 158 15.10 -0.46 13.36
CA ALA A 158 14.30 0.11 12.29
C ALA A 158 13.89 1.55 12.61
N PHE A 159 14.22 2.47 11.71
CA PHE A 159 13.74 3.84 11.77
C PHE A 159 12.22 3.89 11.57
N LYS A 160 11.55 4.70 12.39
CA LYS A 160 10.11 4.94 12.30
C LYS A 160 9.89 6.25 11.55
N LEU A 161 9.20 6.18 10.43
CA LEU A 161 8.76 7.38 9.73
C LEU A 161 7.78 8.17 10.61
N ASP A 162 7.86 9.49 10.50
CA ASP A 162 6.94 10.40 11.14
C ASP A 162 5.53 10.28 10.54
N ASP A 163 4.55 10.82 11.24
CA ASP A 163 3.17 10.83 10.77
C ASP A 163 3.00 11.81 9.59
N ASN A 164 1.90 11.66 8.84
CA ASN A 164 1.61 12.53 7.70
C ASN A 164 1.43 14.00 8.12
N SER A 165 1.89 14.91 7.25
CA SER A 165 1.60 16.34 7.40
C SER A 165 0.28 16.67 6.70
N VAL A 166 -0.72 17.15 7.44
CA VAL A 166 -2.07 17.42 6.90
C VAL A 166 -2.48 18.87 7.15
N GLU A 167 -2.49 19.67 6.08
CA GLU A 167 -3.10 20.99 6.10
C GLU A 167 -4.63 20.84 6.04
N SER A 168 -5.28 21.05 7.19
CA SER A 168 -6.70 20.69 7.34
C SER A 168 -7.67 21.72 6.76
N GLY A 169 -7.31 23.00 6.71
CA GLY A 169 -8.19 24.08 6.24
C GLY A 169 -9.51 24.19 7.03
N GLU A 170 -10.53 24.79 6.42
CA GLU A 170 -11.89 24.89 6.99
C GLU A 170 -12.67 23.56 6.96
N THR A 171 -12.18 22.56 6.22
CA THR A 171 -12.82 21.25 6.03
C THR A 171 -11.89 20.07 6.39
N PRO A 172 -11.53 19.88 7.68
CA PRO A 172 -10.56 18.85 8.07
C PRO A 172 -10.91 17.42 7.61
N HIS A 173 -12.18 17.03 7.68
CA HIS A 173 -12.66 15.74 7.20
C HIS A 173 -12.30 15.43 5.73
N GLU A 174 -12.26 16.45 4.87
CA GLU A 174 -11.89 16.31 3.46
C GLU A 174 -10.37 16.17 3.28
N ALA A 175 -9.59 16.87 4.11
CA ALA A 175 -8.14 16.75 4.15
C ALA A 175 -7.69 15.33 4.51
N TYR A 176 -8.37 14.65 5.44
CA TYR A 176 -8.07 13.24 5.74
C TYR A 176 -8.67 12.28 4.72
N ARG A 177 -9.83 12.60 4.13
CA ARG A 177 -10.47 11.79 3.10
C ARG A 177 -9.55 11.51 1.91
N ILE A 178 -8.76 12.47 1.46
CA ILE A 178 -7.88 12.30 0.28
C ILE A 178 -6.79 11.24 0.48
N LEU A 179 -6.45 10.92 1.74
CA LEU A 179 -5.53 9.84 2.04
C LEU A 179 -6.12 8.47 1.72
N ARG A 180 -7.45 8.31 1.56
CA ARG A 180 -8.08 7.00 1.34
C ARG A 180 -7.39 6.21 0.21
N GLY A 181 -7.11 4.94 0.48
CA GLY A 181 -6.46 4.02 -0.46
C GLY A 181 -4.97 4.26 -0.68
N ALA A 182 -4.36 5.28 -0.07
CA ALA A 182 -2.91 5.46 -0.09
C ALA A 182 -2.24 4.36 0.76
N ILE A 183 -1.18 3.73 0.24
CA ILE A 183 -0.43 2.69 0.95
C ILE A 183 0.38 3.34 2.06
N ILE A 184 0.14 2.95 3.31
CA ILE A 184 0.96 3.28 4.48
C ILE A 184 2.20 2.41 4.49
N ARG A 185 1.99 1.09 4.40
CA ARG A 185 3.05 0.11 4.56
C ARG A 185 2.77 -1.15 3.77
N LYS A 186 3.83 -1.82 3.32
CA LYS A 186 3.78 -3.10 2.64
C LYS A 186 4.88 -4.01 3.14
N GLU A 187 4.54 -5.26 3.42
CA GLU A 187 5.46 -6.27 3.91
C GLU A 187 5.32 -7.55 3.09
N VAL A 188 6.43 -8.13 2.66
CA VAL A 188 6.48 -9.32 1.78
C VAL A 188 7.17 -10.46 2.49
N TYR A 189 6.51 -11.61 2.59
CA TYR A 189 6.96 -12.80 3.31
C TYR A 189 6.93 -14.04 2.41
N GLY A 190 7.80 -15.02 2.70
CA GLY A 190 7.72 -16.37 2.12
C GLY A 190 7.24 -17.38 3.16
N LEU A 191 6.15 -18.08 2.86
CA LEU A 191 5.52 -19.06 3.75
C LEU A 191 6.07 -20.48 3.49
N ASP A 192 7.32 -20.71 3.87
CA ASP A 192 8.07 -21.95 3.62
C ASP A 192 8.25 -22.87 4.84
N ASN A 193 7.59 -22.56 5.95
CA ASN A 193 7.67 -23.20 7.27
C ASN A 193 9.09 -23.25 7.88
N SER A 194 10.04 -22.46 7.37
CA SER A 194 11.35 -22.35 8.01
C SER A 194 11.30 -21.45 9.25
N VAL A 195 12.35 -21.52 10.06
CA VAL A 195 12.54 -20.64 11.23
C VAL A 195 12.54 -19.14 10.87
N LYS A 196 12.77 -18.80 9.59
CA LYS A 196 12.80 -17.43 9.07
C LYS A 196 11.48 -17.00 8.44
N GLN A 197 10.42 -17.81 8.46
CA GLN A 197 9.13 -17.50 7.81
C GLN A 197 8.52 -16.19 8.30
N ASN A 198 8.68 -15.87 9.59
CA ASN A 198 8.13 -14.66 10.20
C ASN A 198 8.97 -13.41 9.92
N ASN A 199 10.11 -13.54 9.23
CA ASN A 199 10.93 -12.41 8.84
C ASN A 199 10.62 -12.06 7.38
N PRO A 200 10.24 -10.80 7.06
CA PRO A 200 9.93 -10.40 5.71
C PRO A 200 11.19 -10.40 4.83
N TYR A 201 10.99 -10.53 3.52
CA TYR A 201 12.00 -10.19 2.51
C TYR A 201 12.14 -8.67 2.39
N ILE A 202 11.01 -7.98 2.25
CA ILE A 202 10.96 -6.54 2.00
C ILE A 202 9.89 -5.91 2.89
N VAL A 203 10.21 -4.75 3.42
CA VAL A 203 9.28 -3.84 4.10
C VAL A 203 9.41 -2.47 3.45
N SER A 204 8.31 -1.86 3.05
CA SER A 204 8.27 -0.46 2.59
C SER A 204 7.22 0.32 3.36
N GLU A 205 7.55 1.53 3.78
CA GLU A 205 6.64 2.45 4.48
C GLU A 205 6.66 3.82 3.80
N ASN A 206 5.51 4.49 3.78
CA ASN A 206 5.31 5.74 3.06
C ASN A 206 4.74 6.82 3.97
N GLN A 207 5.16 8.06 3.75
CA GLN A 207 4.60 9.25 4.37
C GLN A 207 4.07 10.20 3.31
N TYR A 208 2.94 10.84 3.59
CA TYR A 208 2.28 11.77 2.70
C TYR A 208 2.17 13.17 3.30
N ARG A 209 2.11 14.15 2.41
CA ARG A 209 1.67 15.52 2.71
C ARG A 209 0.33 15.76 2.03
N VAL A 210 -0.62 16.31 2.78
CA VAL A 210 -1.87 16.85 2.27
C VAL A 210 -1.79 18.37 2.33
N SER A 211 -1.99 19.01 1.19
CA SER A 211 -1.96 20.48 1.05
C SER A 211 -3.31 20.98 0.53
N LEU A 212 -3.73 22.14 1.03
CA LEU A 212 -4.94 22.82 0.57
C LEU A 212 -4.63 23.61 -0.70
N LEU A 213 -5.23 23.22 -1.83
CA LEU A 213 -5.10 23.96 -3.10
C LEU A 213 -6.10 25.10 -3.19
N GLN A 214 -7.32 24.87 -2.72
CA GLN A 214 -8.37 25.87 -2.72
C GLN A 214 -9.24 25.72 -1.49
N ASP A 215 -9.37 26.79 -0.72
CA ASP A 215 -10.34 26.82 0.38
C ASP A 215 -11.78 26.64 -0.16
N LYS A 216 -12.64 26.11 0.69
CA LYS A 216 -14.06 25.94 0.44
C LYS A 216 -14.69 27.26 -0.01
N LYS A 217 -14.43 28.37 0.70
CA LYS A 217 -15.09 29.68 0.48
C LYS A 217 -16.61 29.52 0.36
N SER A 218 -17.21 29.94 -0.76
CA SER A 218 -18.65 29.78 -1.05
C SER A 218 -19.03 28.40 -1.61
N ASN A 219 -18.07 27.52 -1.85
CA ASN A 219 -18.34 26.15 -2.30
C ASN A 219 -18.75 25.25 -1.13
N ILE A 220 -19.09 24.01 -1.44
CA ILE A 220 -19.47 23.01 -0.43
C ILE A 220 -18.21 22.40 0.21
N ASN A 221 -17.15 22.20 -0.57
CA ASN A 221 -15.93 21.48 -0.21
C ASN A 221 -14.68 22.30 -0.55
N GLY A 222 -13.57 22.06 0.17
CA GLY A 222 -12.23 22.47 -0.20
C GLY A 222 -11.60 21.53 -1.25
N VAL A 223 -10.55 22.01 -1.91
CA VAL A 223 -9.75 21.23 -2.86
C VAL A 223 -8.39 20.95 -2.23
N TYR A 224 -8.04 19.67 -2.15
CA TYR A 224 -6.80 19.19 -1.55
C TYR A 224 -5.99 18.39 -2.57
N ILE A 225 -4.67 18.36 -2.38
CA ILE A 225 -3.76 17.46 -3.08
C ILE A 225 -3.01 16.58 -2.10
N ARG A 226 -2.77 15.33 -2.47
CA ARG A 226 -1.99 14.36 -1.69
C ARG A 226 -0.70 14.04 -2.42
N ASN A 227 0.41 14.37 -1.80
CA ASN A 227 1.75 14.13 -2.32
C ASN A 227 2.47 13.06 -1.49
N LEU A 228 3.11 12.09 -2.15
CA LEU A 228 3.99 11.12 -1.48
C LEU A 228 5.32 11.81 -1.17
N CYS A 229 5.60 12.05 0.11
CA CYS A 229 6.80 12.76 0.54
C CYS A 229 7.96 11.82 0.81
N GLU A 230 7.73 10.71 1.51
CA GLU A 230 8.80 9.79 1.89
C GLU A 230 8.40 8.36 1.56
N SER A 231 9.36 7.58 1.07
CA SER A 231 9.23 6.14 0.88
C SER A 231 10.50 5.44 1.36
N LEU A 232 10.38 4.74 2.48
CA LEU A 232 11.48 4.05 3.16
C LEU A 232 11.35 2.55 2.96
N THR A 233 12.34 1.93 2.32
CA THR A 233 12.35 0.52 1.97
C THR A 233 13.52 -0.21 2.62
N TYR A 234 13.20 -1.30 3.31
CA TYR A 234 14.14 -2.25 3.90
C TYR A 234 14.12 -3.55 3.10
N HIS A 235 15.28 -3.95 2.58
CA HIS A 235 15.51 -5.29 2.03
C HIS A 235 16.19 -6.14 3.10
N TYR A 236 15.38 -6.90 3.83
CA TYR A 236 15.85 -7.77 4.91
C TYR A 236 16.39 -9.10 4.41
N GLU A 237 15.87 -9.62 3.30
CA GLU A 237 16.14 -11.00 2.86
C GLU A 237 15.97 -12.01 4.01
N ARG A 238 14.96 -11.76 4.86
CA ARG A 238 14.61 -12.54 6.06
C ARG A 238 15.65 -12.52 7.20
N ASN A 239 16.61 -11.59 7.15
CA ASN A 239 17.54 -11.28 8.23
C ASN A 239 17.23 -9.89 8.82
N PRO A 240 16.49 -9.81 9.95
CA PRO A 240 16.13 -8.53 10.57
C PRO A 240 17.32 -7.68 11.03
N ASN A 241 18.45 -8.31 11.27
CA ASN A 241 19.58 -7.64 11.89
C ASN A 241 20.43 -6.84 10.89
N ASP A 242 20.30 -7.08 9.59
CA ASP A 242 21.19 -6.48 8.59
C ASP A 242 20.49 -6.19 7.24
N PRO A 243 19.46 -5.32 7.24
CA PRO A 243 18.81 -4.90 6.01
C PRO A 243 19.66 -3.94 5.18
N ARG A 244 19.44 -3.95 3.86
CA ARG A 244 19.76 -2.79 3.01
C ARG A 244 18.61 -1.80 3.08
N ILE A 245 18.91 -0.53 3.32
CA ILE A 245 17.89 0.52 3.50
C ILE A 245 18.02 1.55 2.38
N ILE A 246 16.92 1.80 1.68
CA ILE A 246 16.79 2.81 0.63
C ILE A 246 15.67 3.76 1.04
N HIS A 247 15.91 5.06 0.93
CA HIS A 247 14.93 6.08 1.27
C HIS A 247 14.83 7.10 0.16
N GLN A 248 13.62 7.29 -0.35
CA GLN A 248 13.31 8.35 -1.30
C GLN A 248 12.50 9.44 -0.61
N ILE A 249 12.97 10.69 -0.71
CA ILE A 249 12.34 11.87 -0.14
C ILE A 249 12.03 12.84 -1.28
N ASN A 250 10.76 13.14 -1.52
CA ASN A 250 10.30 14.15 -2.46
C ASN A 250 10.11 15.47 -1.70
N LEU A 251 11.03 16.41 -1.91
CA LEU A 251 11.09 17.68 -1.19
C LEU A 251 10.14 18.73 -1.78
N GLY A 252 10.07 18.77 -3.11
CA GLY A 252 9.44 19.83 -3.88
C GLY A 252 8.39 19.27 -4.84
N PHE A 253 7.29 20.01 -4.93
CA PHE A 253 6.19 19.76 -5.84
C PHE A 253 5.79 21.08 -6.48
N ASP A 254 5.47 21.08 -7.78
CA ASP A 254 4.85 22.24 -8.40
C ASP A 254 3.34 22.33 -8.08
N ASN A 255 2.68 23.37 -8.59
CA ASN A 255 1.25 23.62 -8.34
C ASN A 255 0.32 22.51 -8.86
N TYR A 256 0.81 21.62 -9.72
CA TYR A 256 0.04 20.50 -10.28
C TYR A 256 0.43 19.15 -9.65
N GLY A 257 1.35 19.15 -8.68
CA GLY A 257 1.83 17.96 -7.99
C GLY A 257 2.96 17.22 -8.70
N ASN A 258 3.57 17.80 -9.75
CA ASN A 258 4.76 17.20 -10.34
C ASN A 258 5.93 17.32 -9.36
N ILE A 259 6.69 16.24 -9.17
CA ILE A 259 7.82 16.21 -8.24
C ILE A 259 9.00 16.96 -8.87
N THR A 260 9.37 18.11 -8.30
CA THR A 260 10.48 18.94 -8.78
C THR A 260 11.81 18.55 -8.16
N ASP A 261 11.79 18.00 -6.94
CA ASP A 261 12.97 17.76 -6.14
C ASP A 261 12.88 16.42 -5.41
N THR A 262 13.79 15.50 -5.73
CA THR A 262 13.88 14.19 -5.09
C THR A 262 15.27 13.94 -4.55
N ILE A 263 15.37 13.49 -3.29
CA ILE A 263 16.56 12.91 -2.70
C ILE A 263 16.38 11.39 -2.64
N SER A 264 17.37 10.64 -3.12
CA SER A 264 17.49 9.20 -2.93
C SER A 264 18.70 8.91 -2.06
N ILE A 265 18.46 8.27 -0.91
CA ILE A 265 19.47 7.90 0.08
C ILE A 265 19.60 6.37 0.09
N ALA A 266 20.80 5.88 -0.17
CA ALA A 266 21.19 4.53 0.19
C ALA A 266 22.01 4.62 1.49
N TYR A 267 21.43 4.12 2.58
CA TYR A 267 22.09 4.14 3.88
C TYR A 267 23.22 3.12 3.95
N PRO A 268 24.24 3.38 4.79
CA PRO A 268 25.29 2.40 5.02
C PRO A 268 24.72 1.14 5.66
N ARG A 269 25.39 0.02 5.39
CA ARG A 269 25.17 -1.23 6.10
C ARG A 269 25.46 -1.02 7.59
N ARG A 270 24.76 -1.76 8.44
CA ARG A 270 24.93 -1.64 9.90
C ARG A 270 26.39 -1.87 10.31
N PRO A 271 26.95 -1.06 11.23
CA PRO A 271 28.38 -1.08 11.52
C PRO A 271 28.96 -2.46 11.86
N PHE A 272 28.18 -3.27 12.59
CA PHE A 272 28.60 -4.63 12.98
C PHE A 272 28.78 -5.59 11.79
N TYR A 273 28.07 -5.37 10.68
CA TYR A 273 28.07 -6.26 9.51
C TYR A 273 28.87 -5.68 8.33
N ALA A 274 29.25 -4.42 8.37
CA ALA A 274 29.94 -3.72 7.29
C ALA A 274 31.42 -4.12 7.18
N SER A 275 31.74 -5.04 6.27
CA SER A 275 33.11 -5.52 6.04
C SER A 275 33.90 -4.70 5.02
N TYR A 276 33.21 -4.07 4.07
CA TYR A 276 33.81 -3.30 2.97
C TYR A 276 33.60 -1.80 3.18
N ASN A 277 34.54 -0.96 2.72
CA ASN A 277 34.45 0.49 2.91
C ASN A 277 33.26 1.08 2.15
N GLU A 278 32.95 0.53 0.99
CA GLU A 278 31.80 0.89 0.16
C GLU A 278 30.47 0.69 0.88
N GLN A 279 30.38 -0.31 1.76
CA GLN A 279 29.18 -0.59 2.56
C GLN A 279 29.01 0.38 3.73
N LYS A 280 30.06 1.12 4.11
CA LYS A 280 30.04 2.06 5.24
C LYS A 280 29.67 3.48 4.82
N MET A 281 29.60 3.75 3.53
CA MET A 281 29.29 5.07 3.00
C MET A 281 27.78 5.24 2.82
N VAL A 282 27.25 6.38 3.27
CA VAL A 282 25.96 6.86 2.80
C VAL A 282 26.13 7.36 1.37
N LYS A 283 25.19 7.02 0.48
CA LYS A 283 25.12 7.57 -0.87
C LYS A 283 23.84 8.36 -1.01
N VAL A 284 23.98 9.63 -1.37
CA VAL A 284 22.86 10.55 -1.53
C VAL A 284 22.88 11.09 -2.95
N THR A 285 21.78 10.91 -3.66
CA THR A 285 21.57 11.46 -5.00
C THR A 285 20.42 12.44 -4.94
N TYR A 286 20.62 13.65 -5.44
CA TYR A 286 19.56 14.64 -5.59
C TYR A 286 19.22 14.79 -7.07
N THR A 287 17.94 14.70 -7.38
CA THR A 287 17.40 14.88 -8.73
C THR A 287 16.47 16.07 -8.72
N TRP A 288 16.78 17.04 -9.58
CA TRP A 288 15.93 18.18 -9.88
C TRP A 288 15.27 17.98 -11.23
N SER A 289 13.96 18.20 -11.32
CA SER A 289 13.17 18.08 -12.53
C SER A 289 12.35 19.33 -12.78
N LYS A 290 12.29 19.75 -14.04
CA LYS A 290 11.46 20.86 -14.51
C LYS A 290 10.42 20.35 -15.49
N PHE A 291 9.21 20.86 -15.35
CA PHE A 291 8.09 20.56 -16.23
C PHE A 291 7.60 21.82 -16.92
N ILE A 292 7.08 21.65 -18.13
CA ILE A 292 6.26 22.66 -18.80
C ILE A 292 4.80 22.36 -18.42
N ASN A 293 4.15 23.39 -17.89
CA ASN A 293 2.73 23.39 -17.57
C ASN A 293 2.09 24.57 -18.29
N GLU A 294 1.21 24.28 -19.25
CA GLU A 294 0.43 25.25 -20.01
C GLU A 294 -1.06 25.01 -19.75
N ASP A 295 -1.69 25.93 -19.04
CA ASP A 295 -3.12 25.95 -18.71
C ASP A 295 -3.78 27.26 -19.19
N ILE A 296 -3.50 27.62 -20.44
CA ILE A 296 -4.04 28.85 -21.05
C ILE A 296 -5.51 28.62 -21.38
N PHE A 297 -6.38 29.30 -20.63
CA PHE A 297 -7.78 29.50 -20.95
C PHE A 297 -7.95 30.92 -21.47
N ASP A 298 -8.00 31.07 -22.80
CA ASP A 298 -8.25 32.34 -23.49
C ASP A 298 -9.50 32.19 -24.36
N ALA A 299 -10.37 33.20 -24.34
CA ALA A 299 -11.60 33.18 -25.13
C ALA A 299 -11.34 33.34 -26.64
N ASP A 300 -10.18 33.91 -27.02
CA ASP A 300 -9.83 34.26 -28.40
C ASP A 300 -8.74 33.34 -29.01
N LEU A 301 -8.18 32.41 -28.23
CA LEU A 301 -7.22 31.40 -28.70
C LEU A 301 -7.75 29.97 -28.53
N GLU A 302 -7.13 29.01 -29.21
CA GLU A 302 -7.38 27.59 -28.92
C GLU A 302 -6.96 27.29 -27.48
N ASN A 303 -7.85 26.70 -26.69
CA ASN A 303 -7.56 26.33 -25.31
C ASN A 303 -6.52 25.20 -25.28
N PHE A 304 -5.40 25.41 -24.57
CA PHE A 304 -4.38 24.39 -24.36
C PHE A 304 -4.36 23.97 -22.89
N TYR A 305 -4.36 22.66 -22.65
CA TYR A 305 -4.21 22.08 -21.32
C TYR A 305 -3.17 20.96 -21.36
N HIS A 306 -1.91 21.34 -21.16
CA HIS A 306 -0.75 20.46 -21.18
C HIS A 306 0.04 20.60 -19.88
N ILE A 307 -0.12 19.64 -18.98
CA ILE A 307 0.51 19.64 -17.66
C ILE A 307 1.50 18.48 -17.56
N GLY A 308 2.65 18.72 -16.93
CA GLY A 308 3.63 17.67 -16.61
C GLY A 308 4.50 17.23 -17.78
N ILE A 309 4.68 18.07 -18.82
CA ILE A 309 5.60 17.75 -19.91
C ILE A 309 7.04 17.89 -19.40
N PRO A 310 7.87 16.81 -19.37
CA PRO A 310 9.24 16.90 -18.90
C PRO A 310 10.05 17.86 -19.77
N CYS A 311 10.68 18.84 -19.13
CA CYS A 311 11.48 19.87 -19.80
C CYS A 311 12.97 19.63 -19.60
N GLU A 312 13.39 19.41 -18.35
CA GLU A 312 14.79 19.24 -17.99
C GLU A 312 14.91 18.38 -16.73
N THR A 313 15.94 17.56 -16.65
CA THR A 313 16.28 16.78 -15.46
C THR A 313 17.78 16.87 -15.21
N LYS A 314 18.16 17.13 -13.95
CA LYS A 314 19.55 17.14 -13.49
C LYS A 314 19.69 16.24 -12.28
N THR A 315 20.76 15.45 -12.27
CA THR A 315 21.07 14.53 -11.17
C THR A 315 22.46 14.83 -10.63
N PHE A 316 22.55 14.95 -9.31
CA PHE A 316 23.76 15.31 -8.59
C PHE A 316 24.02 14.26 -7.51
N GLU A 317 25.27 13.84 -7.36
CA GLU A 317 25.71 13.15 -6.15
C GLU A 317 26.01 14.20 -5.08
N ILE A 318 25.40 14.06 -3.91
CA ILE A 318 25.70 14.92 -2.76
C ILE A 318 26.89 14.27 -2.03
N LEU A 319 28.04 14.92 -2.12
CA LEU A 319 29.24 14.57 -1.37
C LEU A 319 29.20 15.34 -0.04
N GLY A 320 29.31 14.60 1.07
CA GLY A 320 29.29 15.15 2.44
C GLY A 320 30.57 15.88 2.84
#